data_AF-A0A1S9SYV4-F1
#
_entry.id   AF-A0A1S9SYV4-F1
#
_cell.length_a   1.000
_cell.length_b   1.000
_cell.length_c   1.000
_cell.angle_alpha   90.00
_cell.angle_beta   90.00
_cell.angle_gamma   90.00
#
_symmetry.space_group_name_H-M   'P 1'
#
loop_
_entity.id
_entity.type
_entity.pdbx_description
1 polymer ?
#
loop_
_entity_poly.entity_id
_entity_poly.type
_entity_poly.pdbx_seq_one_letter_code
_entity_poly.pdbx_strand_id
1 'polypeptide(L)'
;IIHLYDSFADNSLINDKLKKATFENYVPTKKELANAKEIIMDFVASFNKEEPTSMIITGDYGVGKSHLCVAATKELMKKGHSAMFIQ
;
A
#
# COMPACT_ATOMS: atom_id res chain seq x y z
N ILE A 1 -15.21 -2.72 -7.32
CA ILE A 1 -14.14 -1.80 -6.87
C ILE A 1 -14.64 -0.88 -5.75
N ILE A 2 -15.73 -0.12 -5.93
CA ILE A 2 -16.31 0.77 -4.89
C ILE A 2 -16.56 0.03 -3.56
N HIS A 3 -17.28 -1.09 -3.59
CA HIS A 3 -17.55 -1.90 -2.38
C HIS A 3 -16.30 -2.43 -1.64
N LEU A 4 -15.20 -2.69 -2.36
CA LEU A 4 -13.95 -3.11 -1.72
C LEU A 4 -13.33 -1.96 -0.94
N TYR A 5 -13.38 -0.75 -1.51
CA TYR A 5 -12.84 0.45 -0.89
C TYR A 5 -13.60 0.84 0.37
N ASP A 6 -14.93 0.79 0.33
CA ASP A 6 -15.77 1.11 1.48
C ASP A 6 -15.52 0.12 2.62
N SER A 7 -15.50 -1.19 2.31
CA SER A 7 -15.16 -2.23 3.29
C SER A 7 -13.76 -2.05 3.89
N PHE A 8 -12.78 -1.65 3.08
CA PHE A 8 -11.44 -1.38 3.57
C PHE A 8 -11.39 -0.15 4.48
N ALA A 9 -12.06 0.95 4.10
CA ALA A 9 -12.07 2.19 4.87
C ALA A 9 -12.87 2.08 6.17
N ASP A 10 -13.94 1.30 6.18
CA ASP A 10 -14.83 1.13 7.34
C ASP A 10 -14.28 0.13 8.35
N ASN A 11 -13.60 -0.93 7.88
CA ASN A 11 -13.06 -1.98 8.75
C ASN A 11 -11.58 -1.81 9.11
N SER A 12 -10.81 -1.07 8.30
CA SER A 12 -9.42 -0.74 8.65
C SER A 12 -9.43 0.55 9.45
N LEU A 13 -8.79 0.58 10.62
CA LEU A 13 -8.63 1.77 11.47
C LEU A 13 -7.69 2.81 10.83
N ILE A 14 -7.97 3.21 9.60
CA ILE A 14 -7.15 4.09 8.76
C ILE A 14 -7.55 5.53 9.00
N ASN A 15 -6.57 6.38 9.32
CA ASN A 15 -6.79 7.82 9.43
C ASN A 15 -7.08 8.46 8.05
N ASP A 16 -7.67 9.65 8.06
CA ASP A 16 -8.08 10.34 6.83
C ASP A 16 -6.92 10.71 5.90
N LYS A 17 -5.69 10.86 6.44
CA LYS A 17 -4.49 11.10 5.62
C LYS A 17 -4.18 9.87 4.76
N LEU A 18 -4.22 8.69 5.35
CA LEU A 18 -3.95 7.42 4.68
C LEU A 18 -5.07 7.03 3.70
N LYS A 19 -6.32 7.43 3.94
CA LYS A 19 -7.40 7.30 2.93
C LYS A 19 -7.05 7.95 1.60
N LYS A 20 -6.20 8.98 1.58
CA LYS A 20 -5.76 9.64 0.34
C LYS A 20 -4.42 9.13 -0.20
N ALA A 21 -3.72 8.23 0.50
CA ALA A 21 -2.41 7.73 0.07
C ALA A 21 -2.50 6.92 -1.25
N THR A 22 -1.66 7.28 -2.21
CA THR A 22 -1.45 6.56 -3.49
C THR A 22 0.05 6.54 -3.83
N PHE A 23 0.46 5.75 -4.81
CA PHE A 23 1.86 5.78 -5.26
C PHE A 23 2.22 7.11 -5.93
N GLU A 24 1.28 7.72 -6.64
CA GLU A 24 1.48 8.99 -7.37
C GLU A 24 1.75 10.15 -6.41
N ASN A 25 1.04 10.22 -5.29
CA ASN A 25 1.21 11.29 -4.31
C ASN A 25 2.24 10.99 -3.21
N TYR A 26 2.93 9.85 -3.29
CA TYR A 26 4.13 9.61 -2.49
C TYR A 26 5.34 10.30 -3.12
N VAL A 27 5.87 11.31 -2.42
CA VAL A 27 7.02 12.10 -2.85
C VAL A 27 8.26 11.71 -2.03
N PRO A 28 9.15 10.87 -2.56
CA PRO A 28 10.36 10.45 -1.85
C PRO A 28 11.34 11.61 -1.70
N THR A 29 11.94 11.75 -0.51
CA THR A 29 12.94 12.80 -0.21
C THR A 29 14.38 12.34 -0.43
N LYS A 30 14.60 11.03 -0.60
CA LYS A 30 15.91 10.38 -0.79
C LYS A 30 15.81 9.28 -1.84
N LYS A 31 16.94 8.96 -2.49
CA LYS A 31 17.02 7.89 -3.51
C LYS A 31 16.57 6.54 -2.96
N GLU A 32 16.95 6.20 -1.73
CA GLU A 32 16.55 4.95 -1.07
C GLU A 32 15.02 4.81 -0.93
N LEU A 33 14.34 5.92 -0.66
CA LEU A 33 12.87 5.97 -0.55
C LEU A 33 12.18 5.86 -1.91
N ALA A 34 12.81 6.38 -2.97
CA ALA A 34 12.35 6.18 -4.34
C ALA A 34 12.50 4.71 -4.76
N ASN A 35 13.64 4.08 -4.46
CA ASN A 35 13.86 2.66 -4.70
C ASN A 35 12.86 1.80 -3.91
N ALA A 36 12.59 2.12 -2.65
CA ALA A 36 11.59 1.42 -1.86
C ALA A 36 10.18 1.50 -2.49
N LYS A 37 9.80 2.66 -3.05
CA LYS A 37 8.54 2.81 -3.80
C LYS A 37 8.51 1.87 -5.00
N GLU A 38 9.57 1.84 -5.81
CA GLU A 38 9.68 0.97 -6.99
C GLU A 38 9.56 -0.51 -6.63
N ILE A 39 10.30 -0.97 -5.61
CA ILE A 39 10.23 -2.36 -5.12
C ILE A 39 8.80 -2.76 -4.71
N ILE A 40 8.07 -1.87 -4.03
CA ILE A 40 6.69 -2.14 -3.61
C ILE A 40 5.73 -2.13 -4.82
N MET A 41 5.95 -1.26 -5.80
CA MET A 41 5.17 -1.26 -7.04
C MET A 41 5.39 -2.56 -7.83
N ASP A 42 6.63 -3.07 -7.89
CA ASP A 42 6.95 -4.34 -8.53
C ASP A 42 6.32 -5.53 -7.80
N PHE A 43 6.31 -5.52 -6.47
CA PHE A 43 5.58 -6.51 -5.67
C PHE A 43 4.08 -6.52 -5.99
N VAL A 44 3.44 -5.35 -6.05
CA VAL A 44 2.03 -5.24 -6.44
C VAL A 44 1.83 -5.73 -7.88
N ALA A 45 2.74 -5.39 -8.79
CA ALA A 45 2.67 -5.79 -10.20
C ALA A 45 2.70 -7.31 -10.36
N SER A 46 3.57 -7.98 -9.61
CA SER A 46 3.84 -9.43 -9.66
C SER A 46 3.04 -10.28 -8.67
N PHE A 47 2.20 -9.66 -7.83
CA PHE A 47 1.42 -10.37 -6.81
C PHE A 47 0.57 -11.49 -7.42
N ASN A 48 0.79 -12.73 -6.94
CA ASN A 48 0.03 -13.91 -7.31
C ASN A 48 -0.61 -14.53 -6.06
N LYS A 49 -1.92 -14.77 -6.11
CA LYS A 49 -2.65 -15.40 -5.00
C LYS A 49 -2.35 -16.91 -4.89
N GLU A 50 -2.02 -17.56 -5.99
CA GLU A 50 -1.69 -19.00 -6.03
C GLU A 50 -0.27 -19.27 -5.51
N GLU A 51 0.62 -18.28 -5.64
CA GLU A 51 1.99 -18.30 -5.12
C GLU A 51 2.23 -17.07 -4.23
N PRO A 52 1.67 -17.06 -3.00
CA PRO A 52 1.67 -15.88 -2.16
C PRO A 52 3.09 -15.53 -1.70
N THR A 53 3.48 -14.28 -1.91
CA THR A 53 4.72 -13.70 -1.38
C THR A 53 4.40 -12.67 -0.31
N SER A 54 5.28 -12.54 0.68
CA SER A 54 5.16 -11.57 1.78
C SER A 54 6.31 -10.58 1.73
N MET A 55 6.00 -9.31 2.03
CA MET A 55 6.98 -8.24 2.08
C MET A 55 6.97 -7.59 3.46
N ILE A 56 8.16 -7.35 4.02
CA ILE A 56 8.35 -6.58 5.25
C ILE A 56 9.00 -5.26 4.87
N ILE A 57 8.37 -4.15 5.27
CA ILE A 57 8.88 -2.79 5.03
C ILE A 57 9.44 -2.24 6.35
N THR A 58 10.74 -1.99 6.38
CA THR A 58 11.45 -1.42 7.54
C THR A 58 12.03 -0.04 7.21
N GLY A 59 12.32 0.76 8.23
CA GLY A 59 12.91 2.08 8.09
C GLY A 59 12.44 3.06 9.17
N ASP A 60 12.97 4.28 9.13
CA ASP A 60 12.71 5.31 10.13
C ASP A 60 11.24 5.75 10.20
N TYR A 61 10.85 6.36 11.31
CA TYR A 61 9.52 6.95 11.45
C TYR A 61 9.33 8.12 10.46
N GLY A 62 8.08 8.37 10.05
CA GLY A 62 7.76 9.51 9.18
C GLY A 62 8.19 9.40 7.71
N VAL A 63 8.90 8.35 7.29
CA VAL A 63 9.35 8.17 5.89
C VAL A 63 8.25 7.67 4.94
N GLY A 64 7.03 7.49 5.42
CA GLY A 64 5.89 7.09 4.59
C GLY A 64 5.68 5.59 4.39
N LYS A 65 6.18 4.74 5.31
CA LYS A 65 5.92 3.28 5.28
C LYS A 65 4.42 2.96 5.19
N SER A 66 3.61 3.50 6.11
CA SER A 66 2.16 3.30 6.11
C SER A 66 1.49 3.85 4.84
N HIS A 67 2.01 4.95 4.29
CA HIS A 67 1.54 5.51 3.03
C HIS A 67 1.73 4.52 1.88
N LEU A 68 2.93 3.97 1.75
CA LEU A 68 3.26 2.99 0.71
C LEU A 68 2.46 1.68 0.90
N CYS A 69 2.29 1.19 2.13
CA CYS A 69 1.45 0.03 2.40
C CYS A 69 0.00 0.26 1.94
N VAL A 70 -0.60 1.40 2.31
CA VAL A 70 -1.99 1.70 1.92
C VAL A 70 -2.11 1.90 0.41
N ALA A 71 -1.12 2.53 -0.24
CA ALA A 71 -1.08 2.65 -1.69
C ALA A 71 -1.04 1.26 -2.37
N ALA A 72 -0.16 0.37 -1.90
CA ALA A 72 -0.06 -0.99 -2.41
C ALA A 72 -1.37 -1.77 -2.25
N THR A 73 -1.98 -1.67 -1.07
CA THR A 73 -3.28 -2.28 -0.79
C THR A 73 -4.36 -1.81 -1.78
N LYS A 74 -4.46 -0.51 -2.05
CA LYS A 74 -5.44 0.01 -3.01
C LYS A 74 -5.22 -0.51 -4.42
N GLU A 75 -3.97 -0.63 -4.86
CA GLU A 75 -3.67 -1.20 -6.17
C GLU A 75 -4.03 -2.70 -6.25
N LEU A 76 -3.77 -3.48 -5.20
CA LEU A 76 -4.22 -4.88 -5.13
C LEU A 76 -5.76 -4.99 -5.16
N MET A 77 -6.47 -4.05 -4.52
CA MET A 77 -7.93 -3.99 -4.56
C MET A 77 -8.47 -3.63 -5.94
N LYS A 78 -7.79 -2.77 -6.70
CA LYS A 78 -8.13 -2.49 -8.11
C LYS A 78 -8.01 -3.74 -8.98
N LYS A 79 -7.09 -4.65 -8.64
CA LYS A 79 -6.94 -5.97 -9.27
C LYS A 79 -7.94 -7.03 -8.78
N GLY A 80 -8.86 -6.66 -7.88
CA GLY A 80 -9.91 -7.54 -7.37
C GLY A 80 -9.54 -8.34 -6.12
N HIS A 81 -8.40 -8.06 -5.49
CA HIS A 81 -8.03 -8.71 -4.24
C HIS A 81 -8.67 -8.00 -3.03
N SER A 82 -9.28 -8.76 -2.14
CA SER A 82 -9.67 -8.26 -0.82
C SER A 82 -8.43 -7.98 0.02
N ALA A 83 -8.45 -6.89 0.80
CA ALA A 83 -7.34 -6.51 1.65
C ALA A 83 -7.83 -5.98 2.99
N MET A 84 -6.97 -6.08 4.00
CA MET A 84 -7.18 -5.60 5.35
C MET A 84 -5.92 -4.85 5.79
N PHE A 85 -6.08 -3.68 6.40
CA PHE A 85 -4.97 -2.93 6.99
C PHE A 85 -5.20 -2.79 8.49
N ILE A 86 -4.24 -3.30 9.27
CA ILE A 86 -4.26 -3.22 10.73
C ILE A 86 -3.15 -2.26 11.15
N GLN A 87 -3.50 -1.25 11.95
CA GLN A 87 -2.56 -0.30 12.55
C GLN A 87 -2.28 -0.66 14.00
#